data_AF-A0A1H5DHN5-F1
#
_entry.id   AF-A0A1H5DHN5-F1
#
_cell.length_a   1.000
_cell.length_b   1.000
_cell.length_c   1.000
_cell.angle_alpha   90.00
_cell.angle_beta   90.00
_cell.angle_gamma   90.00
#
_symmetry.space_group_name_H-M   'P 1'
#
loop_
_entity.id
_entity.type
_entity.pdbx_description
1 polymer ?
#
loop_
_entity_poly.entity_id
_entity_poly.type
_entity_poly.pdbx_seq_one_letter_code
_entity_poly.pdbx_strand_id
1 'polypeptide(L)'
;MMPHEPILDVMRRTMANLAFIEQSGSSEGPFEVTQLINSFLGALAHPWESLRSELNSMSIADAESQGWPIPRAERATDQAPTKFGDLIRLLRNGVAHGNISFLPDGKGQIAALRIENRDNQGGRTWGVTITPQNMRRFLERFVALVEDLDRHARGPSRIA
;
A
#
# COMPACT_ATOMS: atom_id res chain seq x y z
N MET A 1 10.89 -15.73 20.94
CA MET A 1 9.67 -16.35 20.38
C MET A 1 9.73 -16.16 18.88
N MET A 2 9.81 -17.24 18.10
CA MET A 2 9.74 -17.13 16.64
C MET A 2 8.32 -16.70 16.26
N PRO A 3 8.10 -15.66 15.43
CA PRO A 3 6.77 -15.31 14.98
C PRO A 3 6.22 -16.46 14.14
N HIS A 4 5.06 -17.00 14.54
CA HIS A 4 4.45 -18.15 13.86
C HIS A 4 3.86 -17.82 12.48
N GLU A 5 3.88 -16.55 12.06
CA GLU A 5 3.59 -16.13 10.69
C GLU A 5 4.64 -15.10 10.23
N PRO A 6 5.67 -15.52 9.46
CA PRO A 6 6.77 -14.64 9.05
C PRO A 6 6.31 -13.38 8.30
N ILE A 7 5.23 -13.47 7.54
CA ILE A 7 4.71 -12.35 6.73
C ILE A 7 4.14 -11.25 7.62
N LEU A 8 3.31 -11.60 8.61
CA LEU A 8 2.73 -10.63 9.53
C LEU A 8 3.79 -9.94 10.40
N ASP A 9 4.82 -10.68 10.82
CA ASP A 9 5.94 -10.10 11.56
C ASP A 9 6.75 -9.11 10.71
N VAL A 10 7.00 -9.44 9.43
CA VAL A 10 7.63 -8.50 8.48
C VAL A 10 6.80 -7.23 8.35
N MET A 11 5.48 -7.33 8.19
CA MET A 11 4.60 -6.17 8.11
C MET A 11 4.66 -5.29 9.36
N ARG A 12 4.58 -5.90 10.55
CA ARG A 12 4.67 -5.17 11.83
C ARG A 12 6.00 -4.47 12.01
N ARG A 13 7.11 -5.14 11.70
CA ARG A 13 8.45 -4.55 11.76
C ARG A 13 8.62 -3.41 10.74
N THR A 14 8.07 -3.57 9.54
CA THR A 14 8.07 -2.51 8.52
C THR A 14 7.34 -1.26 9.03
N MET A 15 6.16 -1.40 9.64
CA MET A 15 5.44 -0.26 10.21
C MET A 15 6.18 0.39 11.39
N ALA A 16 6.81 -0.42 12.26
CA ALA A 16 7.62 0.10 13.36
C ALA A 16 8.84 0.91 12.84
N ASN A 17 9.52 0.40 11.81
CA ASN A 17 10.65 1.09 11.17
C ASN A 17 10.21 2.40 10.51
N LEU A 18 9.07 2.39 9.82
CA LEU A 18 8.49 3.59 9.21
C LEU A 18 8.22 4.67 10.27
N ALA A 19 7.55 4.30 11.36
CA ALA A 19 7.23 5.22 12.46
C ALA A 19 8.50 5.80 13.11
N PHE A 20 9.54 4.98 13.32
CA PHE A 20 10.82 5.46 13.84
C PHE A 20 11.47 6.49 12.91
N ILE A 21 11.47 6.22 11.60
CA ILE A 21 12.09 7.12 10.60
C ILE A 21 11.35 8.45 10.52
N GLU A 22 10.02 8.42 10.45
CA GLU A 22 9.18 9.64 10.42
C GLU A 22 9.35 10.50 11.68
N GLN A 23 9.61 9.88 12.84
CA GLN A 23 9.88 10.62 14.09
C GLN A 23 11.31 11.18 14.14
N SER A 24 12.27 10.52 13.48
CA SER A 24 13.69 10.90 13.57
C SER A 24 14.08 12.11 12.72
N GLY A 25 13.31 12.42 11.65
CA GLY A 25 13.36 13.66 10.86
C GLY A 25 14.75 14.26 10.63
N SER A 26 15.43 13.91 9.53
CA SER A 26 16.72 14.48 9.14
C SER A 26 16.72 14.87 7.66
N SER A 27 17.32 16.02 7.33
CA SER A 27 17.52 16.47 5.95
C SER A 27 18.54 15.64 5.18
N GLU A 28 19.40 14.90 5.89
CA GLU A 28 20.39 13.98 5.31
C GLU A 28 19.88 12.52 5.32
N GLY A 29 18.64 12.31 5.78
CA GLY A 29 18.00 11.03 5.89
C GLY A 29 18.12 10.39 7.28
N PRO A 30 17.34 9.34 7.56
CA PRO A 30 16.53 8.56 6.61
C PRO A 30 15.31 9.32 6.03
N PHE A 31 15.03 9.10 4.74
CA PHE A 31 13.96 9.79 4.01
C PHE A 31 12.62 9.06 4.15
N GLU A 32 11.66 9.70 4.80
CA GLU A 32 10.33 9.15 5.11
C GLU A 32 9.59 8.62 3.86
N VAL A 33 9.58 9.37 2.76
CA VAL A 33 8.87 8.97 1.53
C VAL A 33 9.51 7.75 0.89
N THR A 34 10.85 7.69 0.85
CA THR A 34 11.57 6.51 0.35
C THR A 34 11.25 5.29 1.21
N GLN A 35 11.23 5.45 2.52
CA GLN A 35 10.89 4.35 3.41
C GLN A 35 9.43 3.92 3.27
N LEU A 36 8.52 4.86 3.01
CA LEU A 36 7.12 4.57 2.77
C LEU A 36 6.92 3.75 1.50
N ILE A 37 7.67 4.04 0.43
CA ILE A 37 7.70 3.24 -0.81
C ILE A 37 8.20 1.82 -0.54
N ASN A 38 9.33 1.70 0.18
CA ASN A 38 9.89 0.41 0.58
C ASN A 38 8.90 -0.40 1.44
N SER A 39 8.18 0.30 2.32
CA SER A 39 7.15 -0.29 3.17
C SER A 39 5.96 -0.77 2.34
N PHE A 40 5.54 -0.01 1.33
CA PHE A 40 4.53 -0.41 0.34
C PHE A 40 4.93 -1.70 -0.38
N LEU A 41 6.18 -1.83 -0.82
CA LEU A 41 6.69 -3.06 -1.42
C LEU A 41 6.65 -4.23 -0.43
N GLY A 42 7.25 -4.09 0.75
CA GLY A 42 7.33 -5.18 1.73
C GLY A 42 5.97 -5.62 2.25
N ALA A 43 5.07 -4.67 2.51
CA ALA A 43 3.77 -4.94 3.09
C ALA A 43 2.71 -5.36 2.07
N LEU A 44 2.85 -5.02 0.78
CA LEU A 44 1.90 -5.46 -0.25
C LEU A 44 2.39 -6.67 -1.05
N ALA A 45 3.69 -6.80 -1.30
CA ALA A 45 4.17 -7.85 -2.22
C ALA A 45 3.94 -9.25 -1.67
N HIS A 46 4.19 -9.47 -0.38
CA HIS A 46 4.10 -10.79 0.25
C HIS A 46 2.67 -11.24 0.58
N PRO A 47 1.82 -10.40 1.21
CA PRO A 47 0.47 -10.83 1.57
C PRO A 47 -0.51 -10.80 0.39
N TRP A 48 -0.20 -10.06 -0.68
CA TRP A 48 -1.09 -9.95 -1.84
C TRP A 48 -1.49 -11.31 -2.42
N GLU A 49 -0.54 -12.24 -2.57
CA GLU A 49 -0.82 -13.54 -3.20
C GLU A 49 -1.83 -14.37 -2.39
N SER A 50 -1.77 -14.33 -1.06
CA SER A 50 -2.72 -15.04 -0.20
C SER A 50 -4.06 -14.32 -0.04
N LEU A 51 -4.06 -12.98 -0.08
CA LEU A 51 -5.24 -12.14 0.17
C LEU A 51 -6.03 -11.75 -1.08
N ARG A 52 -5.54 -12.18 -2.25
CA ARG A 52 -6.09 -11.78 -3.55
C ARG A 52 -7.58 -12.10 -3.67
N SER A 53 -8.04 -13.23 -3.11
CA SER A 53 -9.44 -13.65 -3.19
C SER A 53 -10.34 -12.68 -2.43
N GLU A 54 -10.00 -12.42 -1.17
CA GLU A 54 -10.70 -11.53 -0.25
C GLU A 54 -10.73 -10.11 -0.81
N LEU A 55 -9.59 -9.59 -1.26
CA LEU A 55 -9.49 -8.23 -1.82
C LEU A 55 -10.30 -8.07 -3.12
N ASN A 56 -10.42 -9.13 -3.92
CA ASN A 56 -11.22 -9.12 -5.15
C ASN A 56 -12.73 -9.29 -4.92
N SER A 57 -13.14 -9.64 -3.69
CA SER A 57 -14.55 -9.69 -3.32
C SER A 57 -15.11 -8.30 -2.94
N MET A 58 -14.23 -7.38 -2.54
CA MET A 58 -14.59 -6.03 -2.10
C MET A 58 -14.73 -5.07 -3.29
N SER A 59 -15.84 -4.34 -3.38
CA SER A 59 -15.99 -3.25 -4.34
C SER A 59 -15.16 -2.03 -3.91
N ILE A 60 -14.89 -1.12 -4.85
CA ILE A 60 -14.22 0.16 -4.52
C ILE A 60 -15.05 0.98 -3.52
N ALA A 61 -16.37 0.99 -3.66
CA ALA A 61 -17.27 1.72 -2.76
C ALA A 61 -17.26 1.12 -1.35
N ASP A 62 -17.27 -0.21 -1.24
CA ASP A 62 -17.17 -0.88 0.07
C ASP A 62 -15.83 -0.57 0.74
N ALA A 63 -14.72 -0.62 -0.01
CA ALA A 63 -13.42 -0.24 0.49
C ALA A 63 -13.39 1.22 0.98
N GLU A 64 -13.94 2.15 0.21
CA GLU A 64 -14.05 3.55 0.62
C GLU A 64 -14.85 3.70 1.92
N SER A 65 -15.99 3.00 2.05
CA SER A 65 -16.83 3.01 3.26
C SER A 65 -16.11 2.43 4.49
N GLN A 66 -15.22 1.46 4.28
CA GLN A 66 -14.33 0.90 5.31
C GLN A 66 -13.14 1.82 5.60
N GLY A 67 -13.04 2.97 4.93
CA GLY A 67 -12.04 4.00 5.17
C GLY A 67 -10.69 3.71 4.53
N TRP A 68 -10.66 2.90 3.46
CA TRP A 68 -9.49 2.82 2.57
C TRP A 68 -9.37 4.09 1.74
N PRO A 69 -8.15 4.62 1.52
CA PRO A 69 -7.98 5.73 0.61
C PRO A 69 -8.15 5.23 -0.83
N ILE A 70 -9.10 5.83 -1.56
CA ILE A 70 -9.37 5.54 -2.97
C ILE A 70 -8.83 6.71 -3.80
N PRO A 71 -7.58 6.63 -4.30
CA PRO A 71 -7.02 7.71 -5.07
C PRO A 71 -7.61 7.70 -6.49
N ARG A 72 -7.91 8.89 -7.03
CA ARG A 72 -8.62 9.04 -8.30
C ARG A 72 -7.68 8.90 -9.49
N ALA A 73 -8.18 8.29 -10.57
CA ALA A 73 -7.47 8.27 -11.84
C ALA A 73 -7.10 9.68 -12.27
N GLU A 74 -5.87 9.86 -12.74
CA GLU A 74 -5.36 11.17 -13.14
C GLU A 74 -5.88 11.59 -14.53
N ARG A 75 -6.20 10.62 -15.41
CA ARG A 75 -6.75 10.87 -16.75
C ARG A 75 -8.09 10.18 -16.95
N ALA A 76 -8.99 10.80 -17.70
CA ALA A 76 -10.28 10.19 -18.07
C ALA A 76 -10.12 8.93 -18.94
N THR A 77 -8.98 8.79 -19.64
CA THR A 77 -8.64 7.62 -20.45
C THR A 77 -7.97 6.50 -19.66
N ASP A 78 -7.59 6.74 -18.41
CA ASP A 78 -7.01 5.69 -17.56
C ASP A 78 -8.09 4.64 -17.23
N GLN A 79 -7.71 3.36 -17.28
CA GLN A 79 -8.62 2.26 -16.98
C GLN A 79 -8.89 2.19 -15.47
N ALA A 80 -10.08 2.61 -15.04
CA ALA A 80 -10.43 2.61 -13.63
C ALA A 80 -10.51 1.16 -13.07
N PRO A 81 -9.96 0.91 -11.86
CA PRO A 81 -10.16 -0.37 -11.20
C PRO A 81 -11.64 -0.54 -10.84
N THR A 82 -12.20 -1.71 -11.11
CA THR A 82 -13.61 -2.02 -10.79
C THR A 82 -13.75 -2.65 -9.41
N LYS A 83 -12.70 -3.33 -8.94
CA LYS A 83 -12.62 -4.02 -7.64
C LYS A 83 -11.47 -3.47 -6.82
N PHE A 84 -11.57 -3.61 -5.49
CA PHE A 84 -10.50 -3.17 -4.60
C PHE A 84 -9.19 -3.90 -4.87
N GLY A 85 -9.24 -5.22 -5.08
CA GLY A 85 -8.06 -5.99 -5.48
C GLY A 85 -7.40 -5.49 -6.77
N ASP A 86 -8.15 -4.97 -7.75
CA ASP A 86 -7.55 -4.36 -8.94
C ASP A 86 -6.75 -3.10 -8.60
N LEU A 87 -7.26 -2.26 -7.70
CA LEU A 87 -6.54 -1.08 -7.21
C LEU A 87 -5.25 -1.50 -6.50
N ILE A 88 -5.30 -2.48 -5.59
CA ILE A 88 -4.10 -2.99 -4.90
C ILE A 88 -3.08 -3.51 -5.92
N ARG A 89 -3.52 -4.31 -6.90
CA ARG A 89 -2.67 -4.87 -7.95
C ARG A 89 -1.99 -3.76 -8.75
N LEU A 90 -2.74 -2.75 -9.17
CA LEU A 90 -2.20 -1.62 -9.93
C LEU A 90 -1.19 -0.82 -9.13
N LEU A 91 -1.46 -0.53 -7.85
CA LEU A 91 -0.52 0.13 -6.95
C LEU A 91 0.76 -0.69 -6.76
N ARG A 92 0.63 -1.99 -6.44
CA ARG A 92 1.76 -2.92 -6.30
C ARG A 92 2.61 -2.95 -7.56
N ASN A 93 1.98 -3.12 -8.72
CA ASN A 93 2.70 -3.20 -9.99
C ASN A 93 3.45 -1.90 -10.29
N GLY A 94 2.79 -0.74 -10.16
CA GLY A 94 3.42 0.55 -10.42
C GLY A 94 4.64 0.79 -9.52
N VAL A 95 4.52 0.46 -8.23
CA VAL A 95 5.63 0.58 -7.28
C VAL A 95 6.74 -0.43 -7.56
N ALA A 96 6.40 -1.70 -7.81
CA ALA A 96 7.37 -2.77 -8.07
C ALA A 96 8.19 -2.57 -9.36
N HIS A 97 7.60 -1.93 -10.37
CA HIS A 97 8.30 -1.60 -11.60
C HIS A 97 9.03 -0.24 -11.56
N GLY A 98 8.99 0.47 -10.42
CA GLY A 98 9.61 1.79 -10.28
C GLY A 98 8.92 2.89 -11.10
N ASN A 99 7.66 2.69 -11.50
CA ASN A 99 6.87 3.67 -12.25
C ASN A 99 6.33 4.76 -11.32
N ILE A 100 7.24 5.44 -10.62
CA ILE A 100 6.95 6.45 -9.61
C ILE A 100 7.58 7.77 -10.04
N SER A 101 6.85 8.88 -9.90
CA SER A 101 7.40 10.22 -10.00
C SER A 101 7.07 11.04 -8.77
N PHE A 102 8.04 11.80 -8.26
CA PHE A 102 7.82 12.71 -7.14
C PHE A 102 7.24 14.02 -7.62
N LEU A 103 6.16 14.46 -6.98
CA LEU A 103 5.53 15.74 -7.23
C LEU A 103 5.85 16.65 -6.04
N PRO A 104 6.57 17.77 -6.26
CA PRO A 104 6.97 18.65 -5.17
C PRO A 104 5.81 19.53 -4.70
N ASP A 105 5.89 20.00 -3.45
CA ASP A 105 5.12 21.14 -2.96
C ASP A 105 5.77 22.46 -3.40
N GLY A 106 5.16 23.58 -2.98
CA GLY A 106 5.72 24.92 -3.23
C GLY A 106 7.06 25.21 -2.52
N LYS A 107 7.58 24.28 -1.71
CA LYS A 107 8.87 24.37 -0.99
C LYS A 107 9.90 23.37 -1.52
N GLY A 108 9.60 22.65 -2.60
CA GLY A 108 10.49 21.64 -3.19
C GLY A 108 10.54 20.32 -2.41
N GLN A 109 9.66 20.11 -1.42
CA GLN A 109 9.52 18.85 -0.69
C GLN A 109 8.56 17.91 -1.43
N ILE A 110 8.67 16.59 -1.26
CA ILE A 110 7.77 15.66 -1.94
C ILE A 110 6.36 15.75 -1.31
N ALA A 111 5.40 16.29 -2.06
CA ALA A 111 4.01 16.42 -1.63
C ALA A 111 3.17 15.19 -1.96
N ALA A 112 3.48 14.55 -3.09
CA ALA A 112 2.75 13.40 -3.61
C ALA A 112 3.62 12.55 -4.51
N LEU A 113 3.17 11.32 -4.71
CA LEU A 113 3.73 10.39 -5.66
C LEU A 113 2.72 10.21 -6.79
N ARG A 114 3.20 10.33 -8.03
CA ARG A 114 2.51 9.79 -9.20
C ARG A 114 2.93 8.34 -9.36
N ILE A 115 1.98 7.43 -9.48
CA ILE A 115 2.22 6.00 -9.76
C ILE A 115 1.52 5.67 -11.08
N GLU A 116 2.21 5.00 -11.99
CA GLU A 116 1.67 4.64 -13.31
C GLU A 116 1.82 3.15 -13.63
N ASN A 117 0.89 2.63 -14.43
CA ASN A 117 1.02 1.33 -15.10
C ASN A 117 1.05 1.53 -16.61
N ARG A 118 1.78 0.63 -17.28
CA ARG A 118 1.98 0.62 -18.72
C ARG A 118 1.67 -0.75 -19.28
N ASP A 119 1.23 -0.79 -20.53
CA ASP A 119 1.14 -2.03 -21.30
C ASP A 119 2.53 -2.47 -21.83
N ASN A 120 2.57 -3.61 -22.50
CA ASN A 120 3.80 -4.17 -23.05
C ASN A 120 4.40 -3.32 -24.20
N GLN A 121 3.65 -2.37 -24.75
CA GLN A 121 4.10 -1.45 -25.79
C GLN A 121 4.58 -0.12 -25.19
N GLY A 122 4.54 0.04 -23.86
CA GLY A 122 4.94 1.24 -23.13
C GLY A 122 3.84 2.30 -23.00
N GLY A 123 2.65 2.03 -23.54
CA GLY A 123 1.46 2.87 -23.44
C GLY A 123 0.94 2.92 -22.01
N ARG A 124 0.61 4.11 -21.50
CA ARG A 124 0.02 4.26 -20.15
C ARG A 124 -1.40 3.70 -20.14
N THR A 125 -1.68 2.80 -19.22
CA THR A 125 -3.01 2.18 -19.04
C THR A 125 -3.73 2.70 -17.81
N TRP A 126 -2.99 3.13 -16.80
CA TRP A 126 -3.53 3.67 -15.57
C TRP A 126 -2.50 4.56 -14.88
N GLY A 127 -2.95 5.60 -14.19
CA GLY A 127 -2.09 6.31 -13.26
C GLY A 127 -2.86 7.13 -12.25
N VAL A 128 -2.18 7.40 -11.14
CA VAL A 128 -2.79 7.98 -9.96
C VAL A 128 -1.81 8.89 -9.24
N THR A 129 -2.33 9.87 -8.53
CA THR A 129 -1.58 10.66 -7.56
C THR A 129 -2.00 10.27 -6.15
N ILE A 130 -1.04 9.93 -5.30
CA ILE A 130 -1.25 9.56 -3.91
C ILE A 130 -0.31 10.35 -3.00
N THR A 131 -0.84 10.89 -1.90
CA THR A 131 -0.03 11.60 -0.90
C THR A 131 0.64 10.62 0.05
N PRO A 132 1.77 11.00 0.69
CA PRO A 132 2.38 10.18 1.75
C PRO A 132 1.39 9.81 2.86
N GLN A 133 0.54 10.75 3.27
CA GLN A 133 -0.52 10.48 4.25
C GLN A 133 -1.48 9.37 3.81
N ASN A 134 -1.92 9.38 2.54
CA ASN A 134 -2.81 8.34 2.02
C ASN A 134 -2.08 7.00 1.86
N MET A 135 -0.81 6.99 1.45
CA MET A 135 -0.01 5.77 1.42
C MET A 135 0.14 5.16 2.82
N ARG A 136 0.43 5.99 3.83
CA ARG A 136 0.49 5.54 5.22
C ARG A 136 -0.83 4.93 5.69
N ARG A 137 -1.94 5.64 5.48
CA ARG A 137 -3.27 5.15 5.83
C ARG A 137 -3.60 3.83 5.13
N PHE A 138 -3.19 3.68 3.88
CA PHE A 138 -3.37 2.45 3.13
C PHE A 138 -2.60 1.28 3.76
N LEU A 139 -1.33 1.49 4.14
CA LEU A 139 -0.53 0.49 4.85
C LEU A 139 -1.14 0.10 6.19
N GLU A 140 -1.58 1.07 6.98
CA GLU A 140 -2.22 0.83 8.28
C GLU A 140 -3.48 -0.03 8.13
N ARG A 141 -4.33 0.29 7.14
CA ARG A 141 -5.52 -0.51 6.83
C ARG A 141 -5.17 -1.91 6.33
N PHE A 142 -4.13 -2.03 5.52
CA PHE A 142 -3.69 -3.33 5.00
C PHE A 142 -3.18 -4.24 6.10
N VAL A 143 -2.34 -3.72 7.00
CA VAL A 143 -1.88 -4.46 8.19
C VAL A 143 -3.06 -4.89 9.05
N ALA A 144 -4.02 -3.99 9.33
CA ALA A 144 -5.19 -4.32 10.13
C ALA A 144 -6.02 -5.46 9.51
N LEU A 145 -6.23 -5.45 8.19
CA LEU A 145 -6.90 -6.52 7.47
C LEU A 145 -6.18 -7.86 7.64
N VAL A 146 -4.86 -7.90 7.48
CA VAL A 146 -4.08 -9.14 7.66
C VAL A 146 -4.18 -9.65 9.09
N GLU A 147 -4.11 -8.75 10.06
CA GLU A 147 -4.26 -9.11 11.47
C GLU A 147 -5.66 -9.66 11.80
N ASP A 148 -6.71 -9.09 11.23
CA ASP A 148 -8.07 -9.60 11.36
C ASP A 148 -8.18 -11.01 10.78
N LEU A 149 -7.65 -11.24 9.59
CA LEU A 149 -7.71 -12.55 8.94
C LEU A 149 -6.91 -13.61 9.71
N ASP A 150 -5.71 -13.28 10.20
CA ASP A 150 -4.90 -14.16 11.06
C ASP A 150 -5.64 -14.51 12.37
N ARG A 151 -6.32 -13.53 13.00
CA ARG A 151 -7.17 -13.79 14.18
C ARG A 151 -8.31 -14.78 13.87
N HIS A 152 -9.00 -14.61 12.75
CA HIS A 152 -10.10 -15.50 12.36
C HIS A 152 -9.60 -16.90 12.01
N ALA A 153 -8.46 -17.02 11.33
CA ALA A 153 -7.85 -18.30 10.98
C ALA A 153 -7.45 -19.13 12.22
N ARG A 154 -7.07 -18.47 13.32
CA ARG A 154 -6.66 -19.14 14.57
C ARG A 154 -7.84 -19.66 15.42
N GLY A 155 -9.07 -19.23 15.14
CA GLY A 155 -10.24 -19.55 15.96
C GLY A 155 -10.14 -19.04 17.40
N PRO A 156 -11.18 -19.21 18.24
CA PRO A 156 -11.05 -18.94 19.66
C PRO A 156 -10.01 -19.91 20.25
N SER A 157 -8.97 -19.36 20.88
CA SER A 157 -7.99 -20.15 21.62
C SER A 157 -8.75 -21.08 22.56
N ARG A 158 -8.66 -22.39 22.34
CA ARG A 158 -9.14 -23.37 23.32
C ARG A 158 -8.24 -23.22 24.54
N ILE A 159 -8.65 -22.37 25.47
CA ILE A 159 -8.11 -22.32 26.82
C ILE A 159 -8.48 -23.67 27.43
N ALA A 160 -7.48 -24.54 27.57
CA ALA A 160 -7.51 -25.72 28.40
C ALA A 160 -6.91 -25.37 29.77
#